data_AF-A0A962E902-F1
#
_entry.id   AF-A0A962E902-F1
#
_cell.length_a   1.000
_cell.length_b   1.000
_cell.length_c   1.000
_cell.angle_alpha   90.00
_cell.angle_beta   90.00
_cell.angle_gamma   90.00
#
_symmetry.space_group_name_H-M   'P 1'
#
loop_
_entity.id
_entity.type
_entity.pdbx_description
1 polymer ?
#
loop_
_entity_poly.entity_id
_entity_poly.type
_entity_poly.pdbx_seq_one_letter_code
_entity_poly.pdbx_strand_id
1 'polypeptide(L)'
;MLQSSRVLLLLLLIWTAPSAQSSDAAADPLQGSTLEAGFVDVYRDTEGGRVLIGVHELDQPFLLVTSLPGGLGSNDVGLDRGQGGKQYIARFRKVGPRLLLLADNARHVARSDNADERTAATDAFAPAVLWAGTIVKDSGGSRSRRRGANAGSSGAVIVDISGFLASDRHGIAAALKAVDQGDYQLDPERSMALPETARNFPDNAEFEALLTFQGPGKAKFVKQVAADP
;
A
#
# COMPACT_ATOMS: atom_id res chain seq x y z
N MET A 1 10.16 -83.89 -30.70
CA MET A 1 10.90 -83.38 -29.53
C MET A 1 10.71 -81.87 -29.46
N LEU A 2 10.18 -81.43 -28.30
CA LEU A 2 10.08 -80.08 -27.72
C LEU A 2 9.46 -78.91 -28.54
N GLN A 3 8.15 -78.72 -28.36
CA GLN A 3 7.47 -77.43 -28.48
C GLN A 3 7.76 -76.59 -27.22
N SER A 4 8.37 -75.42 -27.38
CA SER A 4 8.57 -74.45 -26.30
C SER A 4 7.34 -73.54 -26.16
N SER A 5 6.57 -73.73 -25.09
CA SER A 5 5.46 -72.85 -24.70
C SER A 5 6.01 -71.61 -23.97
N ARG A 6 5.60 -70.41 -24.39
CA ARG A 6 5.91 -69.14 -23.70
C ARG A 6 4.68 -68.70 -22.91
N VAL A 7 4.79 -68.69 -21.58
CA VAL A 7 3.79 -68.13 -20.67
C VAL A 7 4.17 -66.68 -20.38
N LEU A 8 3.25 -65.75 -20.65
CA LEU A 8 3.39 -64.33 -20.31
C LEU A 8 2.71 -64.10 -18.95
N LEU A 9 3.48 -63.78 -17.92
CA LEU A 9 2.96 -63.37 -16.62
C LEU A 9 2.77 -61.85 -16.61
N LEU A 10 1.52 -61.38 -16.51
CA LEU A 10 1.19 -59.96 -16.35
C LEU A 10 1.15 -59.63 -14.85
N LEU A 11 2.09 -58.81 -14.39
CA LEU A 11 2.12 -58.24 -13.04
C LEU A 11 1.40 -56.89 -13.06
N LEU A 12 0.17 -56.85 -12.52
CA LEU A 12 -0.56 -55.62 -12.24
C LEU A 12 -0.09 -55.04 -10.90
N LEU A 13 0.73 -53.99 -10.94
CA LEU A 13 1.02 -53.15 -9.78
C LEU A 13 -0.10 -52.12 -9.62
N ILE A 14 -0.95 -52.33 -8.62
CA ILE A 14 -1.93 -51.33 -8.18
C ILE A 14 -1.18 -50.31 -7.32
N TRP A 15 -0.88 -49.15 -7.90
CA TRP A 15 -0.28 -48.05 -7.15
C TRP A 15 -1.39 -47.28 -6.42
N THR A 16 -1.59 -47.57 -5.13
CA THR A 16 -2.43 -46.73 -4.28
C THR A 16 -1.68 -45.43 -4.01
N ALA A 17 -2.00 -44.37 -4.74
CA ALA A 17 -1.51 -43.04 -4.42
C ALA A 17 -2.05 -42.63 -3.04
N PRO A 18 -1.20 -42.17 -2.10
CA PRO A 18 -1.68 -41.59 -0.87
C PRO A 18 -2.42 -40.29 -1.20
N SER A 19 -3.70 -40.22 -0.83
CA SER A 19 -4.46 -38.97 -0.82
C SER A 19 -3.90 -38.07 0.27
N ALA A 20 -2.98 -37.17 -0.08
CA ALA A 20 -2.59 -36.08 0.80
C ALA A 20 -3.71 -35.03 0.81
N GLN A 21 -4.69 -35.21 1.71
CA GLN A 21 -5.59 -34.14 2.12
C GLN A 21 -5.09 -33.56 3.44
N SER A 22 -4.25 -32.53 3.32
CA SER A 22 -4.04 -31.54 4.36
C SER A 22 -3.86 -30.20 3.68
N SER A 23 -4.97 -29.63 3.21
CA SER A 23 -5.02 -28.18 3.10
C SER A 23 -5.15 -27.65 4.52
N ASP A 24 -4.04 -27.33 5.16
CA ASP A 24 -4.07 -26.21 6.09
C ASP A 24 -4.59 -25.04 5.26
N ALA A 25 -5.88 -24.73 5.42
CA ALA A 25 -6.46 -23.57 4.78
C ALA A 25 -5.63 -22.38 5.29
N ALA A 26 -4.91 -21.72 4.39
CA ALA A 26 -4.12 -20.55 4.75
C ALA A 26 -5.01 -19.60 5.57
N ALA A 27 -4.51 -19.18 6.74
CA ALA A 27 -5.25 -18.29 7.61
C ALA A 27 -5.76 -17.09 6.81
N ASP A 28 -7.04 -16.72 6.99
CA ASP A 28 -7.61 -15.59 6.26
C ASP A 28 -6.82 -14.34 6.62
N PRO A 29 -6.17 -13.65 5.65
CA PRO A 29 -5.37 -12.46 5.94
C PRO A 29 -6.18 -11.32 6.59
N LEU A 30 -7.52 -11.38 6.52
CA LEU A 30 -8.44 -10.41 7.10
C LEU A 30 -8.99 -10.83 8.46
N GLN A 31 -8.58 -11.98 8.99
CA GLN A 31 -9.02 -12.45 10.30
C GLN A 31 -8.72 -11.40 11.38
N GLY A 32 -9.70 -11.13 12.24
CA GLY A 32 -9.60 -10.13 13.31
C GLY A 32 -9.82 -8.68 12.86
N SER A 33 -9.93 -8.42 11.56
CA SER A 33 -10.19 -7.06 11.06
C SER A 33 -11.67 -6.70 11.03
N THR A 34 -11.96 -5.42 11.22
CA THR A 34 -13.29 -4.83 11.00
C THR A 34 -13.32 -4.11 9.65
N LEU A 35 -14.39 -4.33 8.87
CA LEU A 35 -14.57 -3.73 7.55
C LEU A 35 -15.41 -2.45 7.62
N GLU A 36 -14.93 -1.39 6.97
CA GLU A 36 -15.71 -0.21 6.62
C GLU A 36 -15.60 0.05 5.11
N ALA A 37 -16.71 -0.08 4.39
CA ALA A 37 -16.77 0.16 2.94
C ALA A 37 -16.91 1.66 2.64
N GLY A 38 -16.34 2.10 1.50
CA GLY A 38 -16.33 3.51 1.10
C GLY A 38 -15.54 3.72 -0.20
N PHE A 39 -14.74 4.79 -0.25
CA PHE A 39 -13.88 5.13 -1.40
C PHE A 39 -12.95 3.97 -1.78
N VAL A 40 -12.35 3.36 -0.77
CA VAL A 40 -11.76 2.01 -0.79
C VAL A 40 -12.49 1.19 0.27
N ASP A 41 -12.32 -0.13 0.31
CA ASP A 41 -12.65 -0.86 1.55
C ASP A 41 -11.52 -0.63 2.56
N VAL A 42 -11.85 -0.38 3.82
CA VAL A 42 -10.87 -0.26 4.91
C VAL A 42 -11.08 -1.39 5.89
N TYR A 43 -10.03 -2.19 6.09
CA TYR A 43 -9.97 -3.27 7.07
C TYR A 43 -9.06 -2.84 8.22
N ARG A 44 -9.62 -2.68 9.42
CA ARG A 44 -8.88 -2.29 10.63
C ARG A 44 -8.67 -3.50 11.52
N ASP A 45 -7.42 -3.90 11.68
CA ASP A 45 -6.99 -4.87 12.68
C ASP A 45 -6.30 -4.10 13.81
N THR A 46 -7.09 -3.68 14.80
CA THR A 46 -6.61 -2.88 15.94
C THR A 46 -5.72 -3.68 16.88
N GLU A 47 -5.93 -4.99 17.00
CA GLU A 47 -5.14 -5.85 17.87
C GLU A 47 -3.77 -6.15 17.25
N GLY A 48 -3.73 -6.42 15.95
CA GLY A 48 -2.48 -6.62 15.19
C GLY A 48 -1.80 -5.33 14.72
N GLY A 49 -2.41 -4.15 14.93
CA GLY A 49 -1.86 -2.88 14.50
C GLY A 49 -1.80 -2.69 12.97
N ARG A 50 -2.70 -3.34 12.21
CA ARG A 50 -2.68 -3.33 10.75
C ARG A 50 -3.84 -2.56 10.14
N VAL A 51 -3.55 -1.89 9.02
CA VAL A 51 -4.53 -1.27 8.14
C VAL A 51 -4.39 -1.88 6.76
N LEU A 52 -5.44 -2.57 6.29
CA LEU A 52 -5.53 -3.07 4.92
C LEU A 52 -6.58 -2.30 4.15
N ILE A 53 -6.39 -2.19 2.84
CA ILE A 53 -7.37 -1.58 1.94
C ILE A 53 -7.77 -2.54 0.83
N GLY A 54 -9.06 -2.53 0.47
CA GLY A 54 -9.59 -3.17 -0.72
C GLY A 54 -9.79 -2.16 -1.85
N VAL A 55 -9.02 -2.32 -2.93
CA VAL A 55 -9.07 -1.44 -4.09
C VAL A 55 -9.97 -2.03 -5.17
N HIS A 56 -11.08 -1.35 -5.44
CA HIS A 56 -12.08 -1.75 -6.42
C HIS A 56 -11.75 -1.31 -7.85
N GLU A 57 -11.10 -0.14 -7.98
CA GLU A 57 -10.80 0.52 -9.25
C GLU A 57 -9.29 0.69 -9.44
N LEU A 58 -8.73 -0.08 -10.38
CA LEU A 58 -7.34 -0.01 -10.79
C LEU A 58 -7.17 0.99 -11.93
N ASP A 59 -5.98 1.59 -12.01
CA ASP A 59 -5.55 2.58 -12.99
C ASP A 59 -6.41 3.88 -13.01
N GLN A 60 -7.35 4.01 -12.08
CA GLN A 60 -8.16 5.21 -11.90
C GLN A 60 -7.39 6.28 -11.10
N PRO A 61 -7.22 7.51 -11.64
CA PRO A 61 -6.58 8.59 -10.91
C PRO A 61 -7.42 9.09 -9.73
N PHE A 62 -6.74 9.38 -8.62
CA PHE A 62 -7.28 10.02 -7.42
C PHE A 62 -6.26 11.00 -6.84
N LEU A 63 -6.72 11.88 -5.93
CA LEU A 63 -5.84 12.81 -5.24
C LEU A 63 -5.27 12.15 -3.98
N LEU A 64 -3.95 12.02 -3.92
CA LEU A 64 -3.23 11.65 -2.70
C LEU A 64 -2.65 12.91 -2.06
N VAL A 65 -3.02 13.19 -0.81
CA VAL A 65 -2.54 14.32 -0.03
C VAL A 65 -1.87 13.79 1.23
N THR A 66 -0.68 14.31 1.54
CA THR A 66 -0.07 14.11 2.86
C THR A 66 -0.22 15.38 3.70
N SER A 67 -0.26 15.25 5.01
CA SER A 67 -0.25 16.36 5.95
C SER A 67 0.47 15.97 7.23
N LEU A 68 0.82 16.97 8.03
CA LEU A 68 1.35 16.80 9.37
C LEU A 68 0.26 17.18 10.38
N PRO A 69 -0.67 16.27 10.76
CA PRO A 69 -1.75 16.61 11.69
C PRO A 69 -1.23 17.03 13.08
N GLY A 70 -0.06 16.48 13.45
CA GLY A 70 0.76 16.84 14.60
C GLY A 70 2.21 16.42 14.35
N GLY A 71 3.16 16.99 15.10
CA GLY A 71 4.59 16.73 14.92
C GLY A 71 5.43 17.58 15.86
N LEU A 72 6.68 17.87 15.45
CA LEU A 72 7.65 18.65 16.24
C LEU A 72 7.09 20.03 16.67
N GLY A 73 6.23 20.64 15.85
CA GLY A 73 5.55 21.90 16.18
C GLY A 73 6.51 23.09 16.25
N SER A 74 7.49 23.13 15.34
CA SER A 74 8.54 24.14 15.32
C SER A 74 8.52 24.89 13.99
N ASN A 75 8.08 26.15 14.05
CA ASN A 75 8.14 27.09 12.92
C ASN A 75 9.58 27.24 12.40
N ASP A 76 10.57 27.21 13.31
CA ASP A 76 11.99 27.38 12.96
C ASP A 76 12.55 26.21 12.13
N VAL A 77 12.04 25.00 12.35
CA VAL A 77 12.35 23.81 11.53
C VAL A 77 11.46 23.75 10.28
N GLY A 78 10.35 24.51 10.27
CA GLY A 78 9.33 24.46 9.22
C GLY A 78 8.42 23.23 9.33
N LEU A 79 8.23 22.70 10.53
CA LEU A 79 7.38 21.53 10.81
C LEU A 79 6.24 21.93 11.74
N ASP A 80 5.21 22.50 11.13
CA ASP A 80 4.05 23.04 11.84
C ASP A 80 2.86 22.11 11.83
N ARG A 81 2.05 22.22 12.89
CA ARG A 81 0.81 21.46 12.99
C ARG A 81 -0.16 21.85 11.87
N GLY A 82 -0.77 20.86 11.24
CA GLY A 82 -1.70 21.04 10.13
C GLY A 82 -1.04 21.40 8.81
N GLN A 83 0.30 21.35 8.73
CA GLN A 83 1.01 21.67 7.50
C GLN A 83 0.65 20.67 6.39
N GLY A 84 0.20 21.19 5.25
CA GLY A 84 0.00 20.40 4.04
C GLY A 84 1.33 19.94 3.46
N GLY A 85 1.40 18.68 3.08
CA GLY A 85 2.56 18.09 2.43
C GLY A 85 2.39 17.99 0.92
N LYS A 86 2.96 16.94 0.33
CA LYS A 86 2.95 16.73 -1.12
C LYS A 86 1.56 16.27 -1.58
N GLN A 87 1.19 16.71 -2.77
CA GLN A 87 -0.03 16.30 -3.45
C GLN A 87 0.35 15.57 -4.74
N TYR A 88 -0.32 14.45 -5.00
CA TYR A 88 -0.10 13.65 -6.19
C TYR A 88 -1.43 13.35 -6.86
N ILE A 89 -1.46 13.41 -8.20
CA ILE A 89 -2.42 12.63 -8.96
C ILE A 89 -1.88 11.21 -8.95
N ALA A 90 -2.50 10.35 -8.14
CA ALA A 90 -2.04 9.01 -7.88
C ALA A 90 -3.02 7.98 -8.44
N ARG A 91 -2.55 6.74 -8.64
CA ARG A 91 -3.39 5.63 -9.07
C ARG A 91 -2.79 4.31 -8.62
N PHE A 92 -3.67 3.34 -8.35
CA PHE A 92 -3.25 1.97 -8.07
C PHE A 92 -3.06 1.18 -9.35
N ARG A 93 -1.94 0.49 -9.50
CA ARG A 93 -1.68 -0.42 -10.63
C ARG A 93 -1.27 -1.78 -10.14
N LYS A 94 -2.01 -2.82 -10.56
CA LYS A 94 -1.64 -4.20 -10.29
C LYS A 94 -0.54 -4.66 -11.26
N VAL A 95 0.55 -5.20 -10.73
CA VAL A 95 1.65 -5.82 -11.49
C VAL A 95 1.99 -7.16 -10.84
N GLY A 96 1.55 -8.26 -11.46
CA GLY A 96 1.72 -9.60 -10.90
C GLY A 96 1.12 -9.71 -9.48
N PRO A 97 1.89 -10.19 -8.49
CA PRO A 97 1.43 -10.31 -7.10
C PRO A 97 1.52 -8.99 -6.30
N ARG A 98 1.83 -7.87 -6.96
CA ARG A 98 2.03 -6.57 -6.30
C ARG A 98 1.00 -5.55 -6.74
N LEU A 99 0.65 -4.66 -5.81
CA LEU A 99 -0.06 -3.42 -6.11
C LEU A 99 0.90 -2.25 -5.95
N LEU A 100 1.00 -1.43 -6.99
CA LEU A 100 1.81 -0.22 -7.00
C LEU A 100 0.91 0.98 -6.75
N LEU A 101 1.39 1.91 -5.91
CA LEU A 101 0.87 3.27 -5.84
C LEU A 101 1.77 4.15 -6.70
N LEU A 102 1.24 4.61 -7.83
CA LEU A 102 1.96 5.44 -8.78
C LEU A 102 1.53 6.89 -8.63
N ALA A 103 2.45 7.83 -8.80
CA ALA A 103 2.15 9.24 -9.05
C ALA A 103 2.39 9.55 -10.53
N ASP A 104 1.38 10.12 -11.17
CA ASP A 104 1.46 10.56 -12.56
C ASP A 104 2.29 11.85 -12.66
N ASN A 105 3.02 11.99 -13.76
CA ASN A 105 3.80 13.18 -14.03
C ASN A 105 2.93 14.29 -14.63
N ALA A 106 2.18 14.99 -13.78
CA ALA A 106 1.29 16.07 -14.20
C ALA A 106 2.00 17.29 -14.80
N ARG A 107 3.34 17.36 -14.78
CA ARG A 107 4.11 18.46 -15.42
C ARG A 107 4.17 18.33 -16.94
N HIS A 108 3.97 17.13 -17.47
CA HIS A 108 4.06 16.84 -18.89
C HIS A 108 2.78 16.16 -19.35
N VAL A 109 1.83 16.98 -19.82
CA VAL A 109 0.53 16.51 -20.34
C VAL A 109 0.35 17.04 -21.75
N ALA A 110 0.08 16.15 -22.70
CA ALA A 110 -0.29 16.57 -24.05
C ALA A 110 -1.78 16.93 -24.11
N ARG A 111 -2.07 18.16 -24.54
CA ARG A 111 -3.41 18.59 -24.94
C ARG A 111 -3.51 18.48 -26.45
N SER A 112 -3.76 17.27 -26.92
CA SER A 112 -4.00 16.97 -28.34
C SER A 112 -5.34 16.25 -28.46
N ASP A 113 -6.02 16.39 -29.59
CA ASP A 113 -7.20 15.58 -29.92
C ASP A 113 -6.80 14.15 -30.35
N ASN A 114 -5.54 13.95 -30.73
CA ASN A 114 -4.97 12.67 -31.12
C ASN A 114 -4.63 11.80 -29.89
N ALA A 115 -5.19 10.59 -29.83
CA ALA A 115 -4.95 9.65 -28.73
C ALA A 115 -3.51 9.13 -28.68
N ASP A 116 -2.85 8.98 -29.84
CA ASP A 116 -1.49 8.46 -29.91
C ASP A 116 -0.49 9.49 -29.41
N GLU A 117 -0.71 10.78 -29.71
CA GLU A 117 0.12 11.88 -29.17
C GLU A 117 -0.02 12.02 -27.65
N ARG A 118 -1.22 11.81 -27.10
CA ARG A 118 -1.43 11.80 -25.64
C ARG A 118 -0.72 10.61 -24.97
N THR A 119 -0.75 9.45 -25.61
CA THR A 119 -0.05 8.26 -25.14
C THR A 119 1.47 8.46 -25.22
N ALA A 120 1.99 8.93 -26.35
CA ALA A 120 3.41 9.20 -26.55
C ALA A 120 3.96 10.22 -25.54
N ALA A 121 3.20 11.27 -25.21
CA ALA A 121 3.60 12.21 -24.17
C ALA A 121 3.60 11.57 -22.78
N THR A 122 2.65 10.69 -22.47
CA THR A 122 2.62 9.96 -21.19
C THR A 122 3.81 9.00 -21.08
N ASP A 123 4.11 8.27 -22.16
CA ASP A 123 5.21 7.30 -22.20
C ASP A 123 6.59 7.98 -22.20
N ALA A 124 6.68 9.20 -22.73
CA ALA A 124 7.92 9.99 -22.73
C ALA A 124 8.36 10.46 -21.33
N PHE A 125 7.44 10.52 -20.36
CA PHE A 125 7.72 11.02 -19.02
C PHE A 125 7.29 10.02 -17.94
N ALA A 126 8.29 9.39 -17.31
CA ALA A 126 8.05 8.31 -16.36
C ALA A 126 7.21 8.77 -15.14
N PRO A 127 6.22 7.96 -14.71
CA PRO A 127 5.57 8.13 -13.41
C PRO A 127 6.53 7.77 -12.26
N ALA A 128 6.23 8.22 -11.05
CA ALA A 128 6.97 7.81 -9.86
C ALA A 128 6.24 6.66 -9.14
N VAL A 129 6.96 5.59 -8.80
CA VAL A 129 6.44 4.56 -7.90
C VAL A 129 6.57 5.08 -6.47
N LEU A 130 5.45 5.48 -5.85
CA LEU A 130 5.44 6.00 -4.49
C LEU A 130 5.56 4.88 -3.45
N TRP A 131 4.98 3.72 -3.75
CA TRP A 131 4.97 2.54 -2.90
C TRP A 131 4.58 1.28 -3.68
N ALA A 132 4.94 0.10 -3.15
CA ALA A 132 4.53 -1.20 -3.68
C ALA A 132 4.21 -2.17 -2.54
N GLY A 133 3.02 -2.76 -2.53
CA GLY A 133 2.59 -3.77 -1.57
C GLY A 133 2.44 -5.15 -2.19
N THR A 134 2.48 -6.19 -1.36
CA THR A 134 2.07 -7.55 -1.76
C THR A 134 0.55 -7.67 -1.64
N ILE A 135 -0.09 -8.25 -2.65
CA ILE A 135 -1.52 -8.52 -2.63
C ILE A 135 -1.78 -9.71 -1.70
N VAL A 136 -2.57 -9.48 -0.65
CA VAL A 136 -2.91 -10.52 0.33
C VAL A 136 -4.14 -11.30 -0.07
N LYS A 137 -5.04 -10.69 -0.85
CA LYS A 137 -6.24 -11.32 -1.40
C LYS A 137 -6.66 -10.59 -2.66
N ASP A 138 -7.04 -11.34 -3.68
CA ASP A 138 -7.55 -10.78 -4.94
C ASP A 138 -8.91 -11.38 -5.25
N SER A 139 -9.95 -10.57 -5.12
CA SER A 139 -11.32 -10.95 -5.43
C SER A 139 -11.77 -10.42 -6.80
N GLY A 140 -10.89 -9.78 -7.59
CA GLY A 140 -11.17 -9.33 -8.96
C GLY A 140 -11.47 -7.83 -9.12
N GLY A 141 -10.54 -6.95 -8.71
CA GLY A 141 -10.64 -5.50 -8.95
C GLY A 141 -10.79 -5.14 -10.46
N SER A 142 -11.60 -4.13 -10.77
CA SER A 142 -11.85 -3.70 -12.16
C SER A 142 -10.91 -2.56 -12.57
N ARG A 143 -10.57 -2.45 -13.87
CA ARG A 143 -9.87 -1.28 -14.43
C ARG A 143 -10.81 -0.11 -14.77
N SER A 144 -12.13 -0.30 -14.63
CA SER A 144 -13.14 0.72 -14.91
C SER A 144 -14.47 0.31 -14.28
N ARG A 145 -14.98 1.07 -13.32
CA ARG A 145 -16.42 1.08 -13.00
C ARG A 145 -17.04 2.30 -13.69
N ARG A 146 -18.27 2.15 -14.20
CA ARG A 146 -19.12 3.33 -14.45
C ARG A 146 -19.46 3.92 -13.08
N ARG A 147 -19.19 5.22 -12.91
CA ARG A 147 -19.59 6.01 -11.75
C ARG A 147 -21.07 5.72 -11.41
N GLY A 148 -21.35 5.18 -10.23
CA GLY A 148 -22.72 4.88 -9.75
C GLY A 148 -23.13 3.41 -9.61
N ALA A 149 -22.25 2.43 -9.85
CA ALA A 149 -22.53 1.03 -9.52
C ALA A 149 -22.38 0.79 -7.99
N ASN A 150 -23.35 0.10 -7.38
CA ASN A 150 -23.36 -0.21 -5.94
C ASN A 150 -22.03 -0.83 -5.48
N ALA A 151 -21.41 -0.22 -4.47
CA ALA A 151 -20.07 -0.55 -3.95
C ALA A 151 -19.91 -2.01 -3.45
N GLY A 152 -21.01 -2.69 -3.14
CA GLY A 152 -20.98 -3.99 -2.45
C GLY A 152 -20.86 -5.26 -3.32
N SER A 153 -20.65 -5.18 -4.64
CA SER A 153 -20.66 -6.39 -5.50
C SER A 153 -19.52 -6.57 -6.51
N SER A 154 -18.53 -5.67 -6.58
CA SER A 154 -17.35 -5.95 -7.42
C SER A 154 -16.19 -6.46 -6.57
N GLY A 155 -15.37 -7.32 -7.17
CA GLY A 155 -14.12 -7.75 -6.59
C GLY A 155 -13.20 -6.59 -6.23
N ALA A 156 -12.32 -6.82 -5.27
CA ALA A 156 -11.30 -5.88 -4.81
C ALA A 156 -9.92 -6.55 -4.76
N VAL A 157 -8.87 -5.77 -4.98
CA VAL A 157 -7.49 -6.16 -4.70
C VAL A 157 -7.13 -5.66 -3.30
N ILE A 158 -6.81 -6.58 -2.40
CA ILE A 158 -6.57 -6.26 -0.99
C ILE A 158 -5.07 -6.27 -0.69
N VAL A 159 -4.61 -5.22 -0.03
CA VAL A 159 -3.21 -5.02 0.37
C VAL A 159 -3.11 -4.46 1.78
N ASP A 160 -2.07 -4.85 2.52
CA ASP A 160 -1.68 -4.20 3.77
C ASP A 160 -0.87 -2.93 3.47
N ILE A 161 -1.34 -1.78 3.95
CA ILE A 161 -0.70 -0.47 3.75
C ILE A 161 0.01 0.04 5.00
N SER A 162 0.08 -0.74 6.08
CA SER A 162 0.63 -0.31 7.37
C SER A 162 2.06 0.20 7.22
N GLY A 163 2.90 -0.50 6.46
CA GLY A 163 4.27 -0.06 6.17
C GLY A 163 4.37 1.15 5.24
N PHE A 164 3.34 1.44 4.43
CA PHE A 164 3.27 2.69 3.69
C PHE A 164 2.96 3.87 4.61
N LEU A 165 2.01 3.69 5.52
CA LEU A 165 1.61 4.71 6.51
C LEU A 165 2.76 5.00 7.48
N ALA A 166 3.48 3.97 7.93
CA ALA A 166 4.66 4.08 8.78
C ALA A 166 5.93 4.48 7.99
N SER A 167 5.84 5.48 7.12
CA SER A 167 6.99 5.99 6.35
C SER A 167 7.04 7.52 6.33
N ASP A 168 8.25 8.09 6.23
CA ASP A 168 8.44 9.54 6.19
C ASP A 168 8.05 10.14 4.82
N ARG A 169 6.74 10.23 4.57
CA ARG A 169 6.19 10.80 3.33
C ARG A 169 6.21 12.33 3.32
N HIS A 170 6.20 12.94 4.50
CA HIS A 170 6.23 14.40 4.64
C HIS A 170 7.65 14.96 4.46
N GLY A 171 8.68 14.17 4.75
CA GLY A 171 10.08 14.55 4.62
C GLY A 171 10.65 15.21 5.89
N ILE A 172 10.20 14.76 7.06
CA ILE A 172 10.62 15.27 8.37
C ILE A 172 12.13 15.15 8.56
N ALA A 173 12.71 13.99 8.23
CA ALA A 173 14.16 13.78 8.37
C ALA A 173 14.96 14.75 7.47
N ALA A 174 14.48 14.95 6.24
CA ALA A 174 15.10 15.89 5.30
C ALA A 174 14.95 17.35 5.77
N ALA A 175 13.79 17.73 6.32
CA ALA A 175 13.55 19.06 6.87
C ALA A 175 14.49 19.36 8.05
N LEU A 176 14.61 18.42 8.99
CA LEU A 176 15.55 18.53 10.13
C LEU A 176 16.99 18.71 9.66
N LYS A 177 17.42 17.91 8.67
CA LYS A 177 18.76 18.02 8.10
C LYS A 177 18.99 19.36 7.40
N ALA A 178 18.00 19.88 6.68
CA ALA A 178 18.10 21.13 5.93
C ALA A 178 18.30 22.38 6.82
N VAL A 179 17.91 22.30 8.09
CA VAL A 179 18.09 23.36 9.10
C VAL A 179 19.08 22.97 10.21
N ASP A 180 20.06 22.12 9.85
CA ASP A 180 21.18 21.70 10.71
C ASP A 180 20.75 21.13 12.07
N GLN A 181 19.59 20.46 12.15
CA GLN A 181 19.16 19.78 13.38
C GLN A 181 19.83 18.42 13.60
N GLY A 182 20.56 17.93 12.60
CA GLY A 182 21.28 16.66 12.63
C GLY A 182 20.63 15.60 11.75
N ASP A 183 21.34 14.47 11.62
CA ASP A 183 20.91 13.35 10.78
C ASP A 183 19.92 12.46 11.55
N TYR A 184 18.65 12.86 11.54
CA TYR A 184 17.56 12.03 12.05
C TYR A 184 17.14 10.99 11.02
N GLN A 185 16.73 9.82 11.50
CA GLN A 185 16.21 8.73 10.68
C GLN A 185 14.93 8.19 11.31
N LEU A 186 13.98 7.77 10.47
CA LEU A 186 12.78 7.10 10.93
C LEU A 186 13.18 5.81 11.68
N ASP A 187 12.62 5.61 12.85
CA ASP A 187 12.74 4.39 13.64
C ASP A 187 11.56 3.45 13.32
N PRO A 188 11.78 2.35 12.59
CA PRO A 188 10.69 1.45 12.19
C PRO A 188 10.06 0.69 13.35
N GLU A 189 10.79 0.45 14.44
CA GLU A 189 10.29 -0.30 15.60
C GLU A 189 9.37 0.57 16.48
N ARG A 190 9.57 1.89 16.43
CA ARG A 190 8.76 2.88 17.14
C ARG A 190 7.79 3.66 16.23
N SER A 191 7.58 3.19 15.00
CA SER A 191 6.67 3.82 14.05
C SER A 191 5.60 2.83 13.60
N MET A 192 4.34 3.25 13.63
CA MET A 192 3.21 2.36 13.38
C MET A 192 2.03 3.10 12.76
N ALA A 193 1.26 2.41 11.92
CA ALA A 193 -0.06 2.87 11.52
C ALA A 193 -1.00 2.93 12.74
N LEU A 194 -2.03 3.76 12.69
CA LEU A 194 -3.04 3.89 13.73
C LEU A 194 -4.41 3.40 13.19
N PRO A 195 -4.74 2.10 13.28
CA PRO A 195 -5.97 1.58 12.71
C PRO A 195 -7.25 2.23 13.27
N GLU A 196 -7.24 2.64 14.53
CA GLU A 196 -8.36 3.28 15.22
C GLU A 196 -8.71 4.67 14.67
N THR A 197 -7.75 5.35 14.04
CA THR A 197 -7.96 6.66 13.42
C THR A 197 -8.36 6.56 11.95
N ALA A 198 -8.24 5.38 11.33
CA ALA A 198 -8.63 5.20 9.93
C ALA A 198 -10.13 5.49 9.76
N ARG A 199 -10.44 6.40 8.84
CA ARG A 199 -11.80 6.82 8.48
C ARG A 199 -12.03 6.60 7.00
N ASN A 200 -13.25 6.20 6.65
CA ASN A 200 -13.62 5.98 5.28
C ASN A 200 -14.94 6.68 4.97
N PHE A 201 -15.00 7.29 3.79
CA PHE A 201 -16.14 8.06 3.32
C PHE A 201 -16.42 7.66 1.87
N PRO A 202 -17.57 8.05 1.29
CA PRO A 202 -17.89 7.69 -0.09
C PRO A 202 -16.85 8.16 -1.12
N ASP A 203 -16.25 9.33 -0.89
CA ASP A 203 -15.37 10.00 -1.86
C ASP A 203 -13.90 10.13 -1.41
N ASN A 204 -13.58 9.75 -0.16
CA ASN A 204 -12.21 9.77 0.36
C ASN A 204 -12.01 8.76 1.50
N ALA A 205 -10.74 8.46 1.79
CA ALA A 205 -10.34 7.73 2.99
C ALA A 205 -9.17 8.48 3.65
N GLU A 206 -9.12 8.44 4.97
CA GLU A 206 -8.11 9.11 5.79
C GLU A 206 -7.42 8.08 6.69
N PHE A 207 -6.09 8.18 6.76
CA PHE A 207 -5.24 7.27 7.50
C PHE A 207 -4.18 8.07 8.24
N GLU A 208 -3.85 7.66 9.47
CA GLU A 208 -2.77 8.27 10.24
C GLU A 208 -1.76 7.22 10.71
N ALA A 209 -0.58 7.70 11.07
CA ALA A 209 0.49 6.93 11.65
C ALA A 209 1.18 7.75 12.73
N LEU A 210 1.70 7.05 13.74
CA LEU A 210 2.67 7.60 14.68
C LEU A 210 4.07 7.29 14.14
N LEU A 211 4.86 8.35 13.90
CA LEU A 211 6.24 8.22 13.42
C LEU A 211 7.22 8.69 14.48
N THR A 212 8.23 7.85 14.76
CA THR A 212 9.33 8.19 15.65
C THR A 212 10.60 8.35 14.84
N PHE A 213 11.38 9.39 15.15
CA PHE A 213 12.67 9.64 14.51
C PHE A 213 13.77 9.59 15.57
N GLN A 214 14.84 8.87 15.27
CA GLN A 214 16.04 8.78 16.10
C GLN A 214 17.16 9.61 15.49
N GLY A 215 17.89 10.35 16.32
CA GLY A 215 18.96 11.22 15.86
C GLY A 215 19.85 11.71 17.00
N PRO A 216 20.75 12.67 16.71
CA PRO A 216 21.76 13.09 17.67
C PRO A 216 21.26 13.81 18.92
N GLY A 217 20.05 14.39 18.89
CA GLY A 217 19.46 15.07 20.05
C GLY A 217 20.18 16.31 20.54
N LYS A 218 21.08 16.86 19.73
CA LYS A 218 22.02 17.92 20.17
C LYS A 218 21.64 19.32 19.73
N ALA A 219 20.85 19.43 18.66
CA ALA A 219 20.55 20.70 18.02
C ALA A 219 19.47 21.50 18.76
N LYS A 220 19.50 22.82 18.55
CA LYS A 220 18.76 23.81 19.35
C LYS A 220 17.26 23.60 19.30
N PHE A 221 16.66 23.50 18.11
CA PHE A 221 15.21 23.50 17.97
C PHE A 221 14.61 22.19 18.45
N VAL A 222 15.23 21.05 18.10
CA VAL A 222 14.76 19.75 18.61
C VAL A 222 14.78 19.71 20.13
N LYS A 223 15.87 20.17 20.78
CA LYS A 223 15.95 20.26 22.25
C LYS A 223 14.90 21.15 22.90
N GLN A 224 14.40 22.16 22.19
CA GLN A 224 13.44 23.11 22.74
C GLN A 224 12.02 22.57 22.78
N VAL A 225 11.69 21.63 21.90
CA VAL A 225 10.29 21.22 21.65
C VAL A 225 10.07 19.71 21.78
N ALA A 226 11.07 18.87 21.49
CA ALA A 226 10.94 17.43 21.63
C ALA A 226 11.01 17.02 23.10
N ALA A 227 10.13 16.09 23.50
CA ALA A 227 10.11 15.55 24.86
C ALA A 227 11.34 14.68 25.15
N ASP A 228 11.87 14.00 24.12
CA ASP A 228 13.11 13.22 24.15
C ASP A 228 13.92 13.56 22.88
N PRO A 229 14.84 14.56 22.96
CA PRO A 229 15.55 15.10 21.79
C PRO A 229 16.49 14.14 21.08
#